data_AF-A0A2D8FEC7-F1
#
_entry.id   AF-A0A2D8FEC7-F1
#
_cell.length_a   1.000
_cell.length_b   1.000
_cell.length_c   1.000
_cell.angle_alpha   90.00
_cell.angle_beta   90.00
_cell.angle_gamma   90.00
#
_symmetry.space_group_name_H-M   'P 1'
#
loop_
_entity.id
_entity.type
_entity.pdbx_description
1 polymer ?
#
loop_
_entity_poly.entity_id
_entity_poly.type
_entity_poly.pdbx_seq_one_letter_code
_entity_poly.pdbx_strand_id
1 'polypeptide(L)'
;MKNEYIPLPYEYYGDNIRWFIATVVDASPPLGFEGRVKIRVHGLHTHETYLLPQQDLPWAQCVLPTTEGGISGIGRQPKLQPNSLVFGMFMDGKHSQTPIVLGSLPHIEFPTLTQTKQTQEDIGDDSKPENVFVALTKKNTPRDIGIDDDNDSEIIPNRVQEQRTKTAVRFFLNLGYTEKQSITLSAGLFVTSKFVTNTEGAKKGIGGFTGSRFVDLVAFSPSFKRFTKQLEFVAFELRGKKANANILLLQS
;
A
#
# COMPACT_ATOMS: atom_id res chain seq x y z
N MET A 1 -35.27 49.52 13.04
CA MET A 1 -34.81 48.81 11.83
C MET A 1 -34.12 47.54 12.28
N LYS A 2 -34.64 46.37 11.91
CA LYS A 2 -33.92 45.10 12.07
C LYS A 2 -32.88 45.06 10.96
N ASN A 3 -31.60 45.11 11.31
CA ASN A 3 -30.53 44.84 10.34
C ASN A 3 -30.54 43.33 10.10
N GLU A 4 -31.25 42.89 9.06
CA GLU A 4 -31.14 41.54 8.53
C GLU A 4 -29.83 41.47 7.74
N TYR A 5 -28.84 40.79 8.31
CA TYR A 5 -27.62 40.45 7.60
C TYR A 5 -27.98 39.40 6.54
N ILE A 6 -28.15 39.81 5.30
CA ILE A 6 -28.28 38.91 4.16
C ILE A 6 -26.86 38.42 3.82
N PRO A 7 -26.49 37.16 4.11
CA PRO A 7 -25.16 36.67 3.84
C PRO A 7 -24.95 36.57 2.31
N LEU A 8 -23.74 36.89 1.85
CA LEU A 8 -23.31 36.57 0.49
C LEU A 8 -23.01 35.06 0.43
N PRO A 9 -23.79 34.26 -0.31
CA PRO A 9 -23.79 32.79 -0.15
C PRO A 9 -22.54 32.08 -0.67
N TYR A 10 -21.56 32.80 -1.23
CA TYR A 10 -20.41 32.19 -1.91
C TYR A 10 -19.05 32.85 -1.62
N GLU A 11 -18.98 33.91 -0.79
CA GLU A 11 -17.70 34.63 -0.59
C GLU A 11 -17.09 34.41 0.80
N TYR A 12 -17.91 34.40 1.86
CA TYR A 12 -17.44 34.22 3.24
C TYR A 12 -18.25 33.18 4.03
N TYR A 13 -19.21 32.52 3.38
CA TYR A 13 -20.15 31.59 3.98
C TYR A 13 -20.28 30.34 3.10
N GLY A 14 -20.21 29.16 3.72
CA GLY A 14 -20.16 27.88 3.00
C GLY A 14 -21.45 27.09 3.14
N ASP A 15 -22.42 27.32 2.25
CA ASP A 15 -23.67 26.54 2.21
C ASP A 15 -23.50 25.15 1.59
N ASN A 16 -22.53 25.00 0.67
CA ASN A 16 -22.28 23.76 -0.05
C ASN A 16 -20.94 23.16 0.35
N ILE A 17 -20.95 22.49 1.51
CA ILE A 17 -19.76 21.86 2.07
C ILE A 17 -19.57 20.45 1.50
N ARG A 18 -18.34 20.15 1.06
CA ARG A 18 -17.92 18.78 0.75
C ARG A 18 -16.64 18.46 1.50
N TRP A 19 -16.72 17.50 2.43
CA TRP A 19 -15.57 17.02 3.17
C TRP A 19 -14.87 15.88 2.43
N PHE A 20 -13.63 15.61 2.79
CA PHE A 20 -12.85 14.50 2.26
C PHE A 20 -11.89 13.91 3.29
N ILE A 21 -11.49 12.67 3.01
CA ILE A 21 -10.33 12.00 3.61
C ILE A 21 -9.31 11.81 2.50
N ALA A 22 -8.04 12.07 2.79
CA ALA A 22 -6.98 11.97 1.82
C ALA A 22 -5.68 11.46 2.45
N THR A 23 -4.78 10.96 1.61
CA THR A 23 -3.40 10.66 1.99
C THR A 23 -2.49 11.75 1.44
N VAL A 24 -1.58 12.26 2.28
CA VAL A 24 -0.52 13.16 1.82
C VAL A 24 0.49 12.38 1.00
N VAL A 25 0.70 12.79 -0.23
CA VAL A 25 1.68 12.19 -1.14
C VAL A 25 3.01 12.92 -1.08
N ASP A 26 2.96 14.25 -0.91
CA ASP A 26 4.15 15.10 -0.86
C ASP A 26 3.96 16.24 0.14
N ALA A 27 5.03 16.56 0.86
CA ALA A 27 5.10 17.66 1.81
C ALA A 27 6.24 18.65 1.50
N SER A 28 6.84 18.55 0.30
CA SER A 28 7.92 19.43 -0.17
C SER A 28 7.40 20.32 -1.32
N PRO A 29 6.62 21.37 -1.03
CA PRO A 29 6.05 22.23 -2.06
C PRO A 29 7.12 23.04 -2.81
N PRO A 30 6.92 23.30 -4.12
CA PRO A 30 7.73 24.27 -4.84
C PRO A 30 7.46 25.69 -4.34
N LEU A 31 8.32 26.64 -4.75
CA LEU A 31 8.18 28.06 -4.42
C LEU A 31 6.78 28.58 -4.78
N GLY A 32 6.15 29.32 -3.87
CA GLY A 32 4.78 29.84 -3.99
C GLY A 32 3.68 28.91 -3.47
N PHE A 33 4.01 27.69 -3.07
CA PHE A 33 3.08 26.72 -2.45
C PHE A 33 3.48 26.40 -1.00
N GLU A 34 4.22 27.28 -0.34
CA GLU A 34 4.72 27.07 1.01
C GLU A 34 3.59 26.73 1.99
N GLY A 35 3.84 25.73 2.86
CA GLY A 35 2.85 25.26 3.84
C GLY A 35 1.71 24.42 3.26
N ARG A 36 1.70 24.18 1.94
CA ARG A 36 0.74 23.28 1.29
C ARG A 36 1.30 21.86 1.21
N VAL A 37 0.39 20.90 1.15
CA VAL A 37 0.70 19.49 0.95
C VAL A 37 -0.03 18.94 -0.25
N LYS A 38 0.60 18.01 -0.96
CA LYS A 38 0.01 17.37 -2.12
C LYS A 38 -0.80 16.18 -1.67
N ILE A 39 -2.08 16.12 -2.03
CA ILE A 39 -2.99 15.13 -1.46
C ILE A 39 -3.62 14.23 -2.53
N ARG A 40 -3.85 12.97 -2.17
CA ARG A 40 -4.67 12.03 -2.94
C ARG A 40 -5.98 11.77 -2.19
N VAL A 41 -7.07 12.32 -2.70
CA VAL A 41 -8.40 12.25 -2.08
C VAL A 41 -9.01 10.87 -2.32
N HIS A 42 -9.39 10.20 -1.24
CA HIS A 42 -9.96 8.85 -1.32
C HIS A 42 -11.36 8.91 -1.96
N GLY A 43 -11.62 7.98 -2.88
CA GLY A 43 -12.89 7.89 -3.62
C GLY A 43 -13.05 8.90 -4.77
N LEU A 44 -12.24 9.97 -4.82
CA LEU A 44 -12.19 10.90 -5.95
C LEU A 44 -11.00 10.61 -6.87
N HIS A 45 -9.82 10.36 -6.29
CA HIS A 45 -8.61 10.08 -7.04
C HIS A 45 -8.36 8.56 -7.09
N THR A 46 -8.06 8.06 -8.28
CA THR A 46 -7.55 6.69 -8.52
C THR A 46 -6.28 6.44 -7.71
N HIS A 47 -6.02 5.21 -7.29
CA HIS A 47 -4.80 4.84 -6.55
C HIS A 47 -3.64 4.54 -7.50
N GLU A 48 -3.97 4.25 -8.75
CA GLU A 48 -3.07 3.92 -9.82
C GLU A 48 -2.26 5.16 -10.25
N THR A 49 -0.96 5.16 -9.96
CA THR A 49 -0.06 6.29 -10.24
C THR A 49 0.22 6.51 -11.73
N TYR A 50 -0.01 5.51 -12.57
CA TYR A 50 0.11 5.65 -14.02
C TYR A 50 -1.09 6.37 -14.65
N LEU A 51 -2.28 6.25 -14.06
CA LEU A 51 -3.50 6.95 -14.51
C LEU A 51 -3.54 8.38 -13.99
N LEU A 52 -3.18 8.56 -12.71
CA LEU A 52 -3.07 9.87 -12.09
C LEU A 52 -1.70 10.01 -11.42
N PRO A 53 -0.72 10.57 -12.13
CA PRO A 53 0.61 10.85 -11.61
C PRO A 53 0.58 11.80 -10.40
N GLN A 54 1.61 11.72 -9.55
CA GLN A 54 1.75 12.60 -8.39
C GLN A 54 1.82 14.08 -8.78
N GLN A 55 2.39 14.42 -9.93
CA GLN A 55 2.53 15.80 -10.37
C GLN A 55 1.17 16.49 -10.57
N ASP A 56 0.15 15.71 -10.97
CA ASP A 56 -1.19 16.19 -11.34
C ASP A 56 -2.15 16.27 -10.14
N LEU A 57 -1.69 15.85 -8.96
CA LEU A 57 -2.48 15.97 -7.72
C LEU A 57 -2.54 17.42 -7.23
N PRO A 58 -3.65 17.84 -6.60
CA PRO A 58 -3.79 19.20 -6.09
C PRO A 58 -2.91 19.44 -4.85
N TRP A 59 -2.43 20.67 -4.74
CA TRP A 59 -1.83 21.20 -3.51
C TRP A 59 -2.93 21.74 -2.61
N ALA A 60 -3.09 21.14 -1.44
CA ALA A 60 -4.05 21.55 -0.43
C ALA A 60 -3.41 22.47 0.60
N GLN A 61 -4.13 23.53 0.97
CA GLN A 61 -3.70 24.45 2.02
C GLN A 61 -3.99 23.85 3.39
N CYS A 62 -3.06 24.00 4.34
CA CYS A 62 -3.24 23.55 5.71
C CYS A 62 -3.78 24.68 6.58
N VAL A 63 -4.80 24.40 7.38
CA VAL A 63 -5.26 25.32 8.42
C VAL A 63 -4.27 25.28 9.58
N LEU A 64 -3.81 26.46 10.00
CA LEU A 64 -3.01 26.59 11.22
C LEU A 64 -3.93 26.59 12.44
N PRO A 65 -3.53 25.94 13.54
CA PRO A 65 -4.29 26.01 14.78
C PRO A 65 -4.33 27.46 15.30
N THR A 66 -5.38 27.80 16.04
CA THR A 66 -5.61 29.15 16.59
C THR A 66 -4.55 29.58 17.62
N THR A 67 -3.67 28.67 18.03
CA THR A 67 -2.50 28.96 18.86
C THR A 67 -1.35 29.61 18.08
N GLU A 68 -1.43 29.68 16.75
CA GLU A 68 -0.42 30.25 15.87
C GLU A 68 -0.88 31.61 15.32
N GLY A 69 0.06 32.55 15.14
CA GLY A 69 -0.26 33.93 14.75
C GLY A 69 -0.74 34.10 13.30
N GLY A 70 -0.35 33.19 12.39
CA GLY A 70 -0.83 33.17 11.00
C GLY A 70 -0.50 34.42 10.17
N ILE A 71 0.39 35.30 10.62
CA ILE A 71 0.68 36.59 9.99
C ILE A 71 2.14 37.00 10.20
N SER A 72 2.71 37.75 9.25
CA SER A 72 4.01 38.44 9.40
C SER A 72 5.17 37.56 9.89
N GLY A 73 5.20 36.28 9.48
CA GLY A 73 6.22 35.32 9.93
C GLY A 73 6.05 34.84 11.37
N ILE A 74 4.97 35.21 12.05
CA ILE A 74 4.61 34.76 13.39
C ILE A 74 3.72 33.53 13.26
N GLY A 75 4.32 32.37 13.51
CA GLY A 75 3.62 31.09 13.54
C GLY A 75 4.53 29.93 13.18
N ARG A 76 4.07 28.72 13.44
CA ARG A 76 4.75 27.48 13.06
C ARG A 76 4.28 27.01 11.69
N GLN A 77 5.22 26.46 10.93
CA GLN A 77 4.93 25.81 9.66
C GLN A 77 4.11 24.52 9.87
N PRO A 78 3.13 24.21 9.02
CA PRO A 78 2.50 22.90 8.97
C PRO A 78 3.54 21.82 8.66
N LYS A 79 3.61 20.76 9.48
CA LYS A 79 4.60 19.68 9.35
C LYS A 79 4.00 18.30 9.04
N LEU A 80 2.90 18.28 8.28
CA LEU A 80 2.34 17.03 7.78
C LEU A 80 3.39 16.29 6.93
N GLN A 81 3.46 14.97 7.06
CA GLN A 81 4.46 14.15 6.39
C GLN A 81 3.81 13.36 5.25
N PRO A 82 4.60 12.91 4.25
CA PRO A 82 4.13 11.90 3.31
C PRO A 82 3.52 10.71 4.06
N ASN A 83 2.50 10.11 3.45
CA ASN A 83 1.68 9.03 4.01
C ASN A 83 0.72 9.42 5.15
N SER A 84 0.78 10.63 5.69
CA SER A 84 -0.19 11.07 6.71
C SER A 84 -1.63 11.01 6.17
N LEU A 85 -2.53 10.35 6.89
CA LEU A 85 -3.97 10.45 6.66
C LEU A 85 -4.49 11.79 7.15
N VAL A 86 -5.23 12.50 6.30
CA VAL A 86 -5.74 13.84 6.59
C VAL A 86 -7.23 13.96 6.36
N PHE A 87 -7.84 14.83 7.14
CA PHE A 87 -9.23 15.26 6.99
C PHE A 87 -9.27 16.70 6.48
N GLY A 88 -10.18 16.96 5.54
CA GLY A 88 -10.29 18.27 4.92
C GLY A 88 -11.63 18.53 4.26
N MET A 89 -11.74 19.71 3.65
CA MET A 89 -12.96 20.21 3.01
C MET A 89 -12.61 20.94 1.71
N PHE A 90 -13.48 20.83 0.71
CA PHE A 90 -13.43 21.64 -0.50
C PHE A 90 -14.20 22.94 -0.29
N MET A 91 -13.53 24.07 -0.50
CA MET A 91 -14.12 25.40 -0.31
C MET A 91 -15.07 25.80 -1.45
N ASP A 92 -14.93 25.17 -2.61
CA ASP A 92 -15.76 25.35 -3.79
C ASP A 92 -16.84 24.25 -3.94
N GLY A 93 -17.09 23.50 -2.87
CA GLY A 93 -18.17 22.53 -2.76
C GLY A 93 -18.15 21.45 -3.84
N LYS A 94 -19.15 21.47 -4.73
CA LYS A 94 -19.34 20.44 -5.77
C LYS A 94 -18.22 20.44 -6.81
N HIS A 95 -17.53 21.56 -7.01
CA HIS A 95 -16.45 21.67 -8.01
C HIS A 95 -15.17 20.97 -7.55
N SER A 96 -14.93 20.89 -6.24
CA SER A 96 -13.87 20.08 -5.63
C SER A 96 -12.45 20.40 -6.14
N GLN A 97 -12.16 21.68 -6.40
CA GLN A 97 -10.88 22.19 -6.90
C GLN A 97 -10.04 22.85 -5.81
N THR A 98 -10.66 23.37 -4.74
CA THR A 98 -9.96 24.12 -3.68
C THR A 98 -9.94 23.34 -2.36
N PRO A 99 -9.03 22.38 -2.19
CA PRO A 99 -8.94 21.58 -0.97
C PRO A 99 -8.21 22.32 0.15
N ILE A 100 -8.79 22.23 1.36
CA ILE A 100 -8.17 22.66 2.61
C ILE A 100 -8.08 21.47 3.56
N VAL A 101 -6.90 21.27 4.14
CA VAL A 101 -6.63 20.26 5.19
C VAL A 101 -6.79 20.91 6.56
N LEU A 102 -7.64 20.31 7.39
CA LEU A 102 -7.90 20.75 8.76
C LEU A 102 -6.93 20.11 9.76
N GLY A 103 -6.52 18.87 9.50
CA GLY A 103 -5.61 18.14 10.37
C GLY A 103 -5.35 16.72 9.90
N SER A 104 -4.45 16.03 10.60
CA SER A 104 -4.20 14.61 10.42
C SER A 104 -5.11 13.77 11.30
N LEU A 105 -5.38 12.55 10.83
CA LEU A 105 -6.06 11.52 11.59
C LEU A 105 -5.05 10.43 11.96
N PRO A 106 -5.10 9.90 13.19
CA PRO A 106 -4.29 8.74 13.54
C PRO A 106 -4.75 7.54 12.71
N HIS A 107 -3.78 6.81 12.15
CA HIS A 107 -4.02 5.52 11.54
C HIS A 107 -2.87 4.57 11.83
N ILE A 108 -3.13 3.29 11.62
CA ILE A 108 -2.09 2.27 11.73
C ILE A 108 -1.19 2.43 10.50
N GLU A 109 0.09 2.71 10.76
CA GLU A 109 1.15 2.71 9.76
C GLU A 109 1.99 1.45 9.91
N PHE A 110 2.31 0.81 8.79
CA PHE A 110 3.32 -0.24 8.77
C PHE A 110 4.66 0.41 8.42
N PRO A 111 5.75 0.02 9.10
CA PRO A 111 7.05 0.59 8.84
C PRO A 111 7.44 0.34 7.38
N THR A 112 7.96 1.39 6.74
CA THR A 112 8.58 1.24 5.42
C THR A 112 9.88 0.44 5.54
N LEU A 113 10.32 -0.19 4.45
CA LEU A 113 11.56 -1.00 4.42
C LEU A 113 12.77 -0.24 4.99
N THR A 114 12.83 1.07 4.77
CA THR A 114 13.87 1.96 5.29
C THR A 114 13.77 2.21 6.80
N GLN A 115 12.55 2.20 7.36
CA GLN A 115 12.29 2.42 8.79
C GLN A 115 12.45 1.16 9.64
N THR A 116 12.22 -0.02 9.07
CA THR A 116 12.31 -1.30 9.79
C THR A 116 13.72 -1.59 10.33
N LYS A 117 14.76 -0.83 9.96
CA LYS A 117 16.17 -1.20 10.23
C LYS A 117 16.43 -2.68 9.94
N GLN A 118 15.73 -3.24 8.95
CA GLN A 118 16.35 -4.30 8.21
C GLN A 118 17.55 -3.61 7.60
N THR A 119 18.73 -3.91 8.13
CA THR A 119 19.93 -4.00 7.30
C THR A 119 19.42 -4.49 5.96
N GLN A 120 19.72 -3.80 4.86
CA GLN A 120 19.89 -4.56 3.63
C GLN A 120 20.93 -5.60 4.02
N GLU A 121 20.49 -6.75 4.52
CA GLU A 121 21.26 -7.95 4.36
C GLU A 121 21.37 -7.99 2.86
N ASP A 122 22.57 -7.60 2.43
CA ASP A 122 23.11 -7.95 1.15
C ASP A 122 22.82 -9.44 1.00
N ILE A 123 21.66 -9.75 0.42
CA ILE A 123 21.35 -11.06 -0.09
C ILE A 123 22.32 -11.16 -1.25
N GLY A 124 23.52 -11.64 -0.93
CA GLY A 124 24.77 -11.33 -1.59
C GLY A 124 24.64 -11.02 -3.07
N ASP A 125 25.29 -9.93 -3.47
CA ASP A 125 25.91 -9.87 -4.78
C ASP A 125 26.58 -11.24 -5.08
N ASP A 126 26.01 -11.98 -6.03
CA ASP A 126 26.50 -13.27 -6.55
C ASP A 126 27.88 -13.12 -7.27
N SER A 127 28.53 -11.97 -7.12
CA SER A 127 29.88 -11.65 -7.59
C SER A 127 30.97 -11.88 -6.52
N LYS A 128 30.83 -12.96 -5.73
CA LYS A 128 31.91 -13.89 -5.31
C LYS A 128 32.93 -13.39 -4.24
N PRO A 129 33.60 -14.29 -3.45
CA PRO A 129 34.08 -15.59 -3.95
C PRO A 129 34.13 -16.81 -2.97
N GLU A 130 33.78 -18.02 -3.49
CA GLU A 130 34.53 -19.31 -3.34
C GLU A 130 34.32 -20.14 -2.03
N ASN A 131 34.37 -21.49 -1.89
CA ASN A 131 34.61 -22.66 -2.76
C ASN A 131 34.41 -23.99 -1.97
N VAL A 132 33.20 -24.53 -1.86
CA VAL A 132 33.04 -25.99 -1.59
C VAL A 132 31.84 -26.56 -2.34
N PHE A 133 30.70 -25.85 -2.35
CA PHE A 133 29.45 -26.40 -2.90
C PHE A 133 29.28 -26.17 -4.42
N VAL A 134 29.88 -25.11 -4.97
CA VAL A 134 29.72 -24.71 -6.39
C VAL A 134 30.64 -25.49 -7.34
N ALA A 135 31.78 -26.00 -6.86
CA ALA A 135 32.66 -26.86 -7.65
C ALA A 135 32.09 -28.28 -7.87
N LEU A 136 31.20 -28.74 -6.98
CA LEU A 136 30.53 -30.04 -7.07
C LEU A 136 29.30 -30.03 -7.99
N THR A 137 28.66 -28.87 -8.20
CA THR A 137 27.39 -28.76 -8.94
C THR A 137 27.54 -28.33 -10.40
N LYS A 138 28.71 -27.83 -10.81
CA LYS A 138 28.99 -27.41 -12.20
C LYS A 138 29.04 -28.54 -13.23
N LYS A 139 28.91 -29.80 -12.84
CA LYS A 139 28.92 -30.91 -13.81
C LYS A 139 27.56 -31.32 -14.36
N ASN A 140 26.44 -30.75 -13.88
CA ASN A 140 25.10 -31.06 -14.38
C ASN A 140 24.09 -29.92 -14.07
N THR A 141 24.23 -28.75 -14.69
CA THR A 141 23.26 -27.63 -14.51
C THR A 141 21.98 -27.88 -15.33
N PRO A 142 20.80 -28.09 -14.73
CA PRO A 142 19.52 -28.07 -15.43
C PRO A 142 19.03 -26.62 -15.56
N ARG A 143 18.42 -26.27 -16.71
CA ARG A 143 17.85 -24.94 -17.04
C ARG A 143 17.11 -24.26 -15.87
N ASP A 144 17.31 -22.95 -15.69
CA ASP A 144 16.52 -22.10 -14.78
C ASP A 144 15.04 -22.14 -15.20
N ILE A 145 14.20 -22.69 -14.33
CA ILE A 145 12.75 -22.62 -14.44
C ILE A 145 12.32 -21.51 -13.47
N GLY A 146 11.76 -20.41 -13.98
CA GLY A 146 11.26 -19.30 -13.15
C GLY A 146 10.06 -19.69 -12.28
N ILE A 147 9.41 -18.70 -11.65
CA ILE A 147 8.21 -18.92 -10.82
C ILE A 147 6.98 -19.42 -11.59
N ASP A 148 7.05 -19.38 -12.92
CA ASP A 148 6.00 -19.82 -13.84
C ASP A 148 4.65 -19.18 -13.49
N ASP A 149 4.61 -17.84 -13.45
CA ASP A 149 3.55 -17.07 -12.78
C ASP A 149 2.13 -17.35 -13.32
N ASP A 150 2.04 -17.62 -14.63
CA ASP A 150 0.80 -17.90 -15.33
C ASP A 150 0.35 -19.38 -15.23
N ASN A 151 1.18 -20.28 -14.70
CA ASN A 151 0.83 -21.70 -14.58
C ASN A 151 -0.15 -21.96 -13.42
N ASP A 152 -1.39 -22.26 -13.79
CA ASP A 152 -2.52 -22.61 -12.90
C ASP A 152 -2.87 -24.10 -12.91
N SER A 153 -1.93 -24.96 -13.35
CA SER A 153 -2.09 -26.42 -13.32
C SER A 153 -2.29 -26.94 -11.90
N GLU A 154 -3.10 -27.99 -11.74
CA GLU A 154 -3.34 -28.65 -10.44
C GLU A 154 -2.04 -29.21 -9.82
N ILE A 155 -1.05 -29.52 -10.65
CA ILE A 155 0.26 -30.02 -10.25
C ILE A 155 1.34 -29.18 -10.93
N ILE A 156 2.29 -28.66 -10.14
CA ILE A 156 3.45 -27.92 -10.63
C ILE A 156 4.77 -28.60 -10.21
N PRO A 157 5.86 -28.50 -10.99
CA PRO A 157 7.14 -29.11 -10.65
C PRO A 157 7.72 -28.61 -9.33
N ASN A 158 8.42 -29.47 -8.58
CA ASN A 158 9.04 -29.09 -7.30
C ASN A 158 9.99 -27.87 -7.42
N ARG A 159 10.69 -27.72 -8.56
CA ARG A 159 11.53 -26.54 -8.82
C ARG A 159 10.71 -25.24 -8.85
N VAL A 160 9.53 -25.26 -9.47
CA VAL A 160 8.61 -24.10 -9.49
C VAL A 160 8.07 -23.82 -8.10
N GLN A 161 7.72 -24.85 -7.33
CA GLN A 161 7.26 -24.69 -5.94
C GLN A 161 8.33 -24.02 -5.07
N GLU A 162 9.60 -24.44 -5.21
CA GLU A 162 10.73 -23.85 -4.49
C GLU A 162 10.90 -22.37 -4.85
N GLN A 163 10.84 -22.02 -6.15
CA GLN A 163 10.92 -20.63 -6.60
C GLN A 163 9.76 -19.78 -6.11
N ARG A 164 8.53 -20.31 -6.16
CA ARG A 164 7.33 -19.65 -5.61
C ARG A 164 7.45 -19.44 -4.09
N THR A 165 8.06 -20.38 -3.37
CA THR A 165 8.31 -20.26 -1.93
C THR A 165 9.29 -19.13 -1.62
N LYS A 166 10.44 -19.09 -2.30
CA LYS A 166 11.42 -18.00 -2.17
C LYS A 166 10.78 -16.64 -2.49
N THR A 167 9.96 -16.61 -3.54
CA THR A 167 9.25 -15.40 -3.97
C THR A 167 8.22 -14.95 -2.94
N ALA A 168 7.46 -15.86 -2.33
CA ALA A 168 6.50 -15.53 -1.28
C ALA A 168 7.18 -14.95 -0.03
N VAL A 169 8.29 -15.56 0.41
CA VAL A 169 9.06 -15.04 1.56
C VAL A 169 9.56 -13.63 1.26
N ARG A 170 10.18 -13.43 0.08
CA ARG A 170 10.65 -12.12 -0.35
C ARG A 170 9.52 -11.10 -0.47
N PHE A 171 8.36 -11.52 -0.96
CA PHE A 171 7.18 -10.67 -1.07
C PHE A 171 6.74 -10.15 0.31
N PHE A 172 6.61 -11.01 1.32
CA PHE A 172 6.23 -10.57 2.66
C PHE A 172 7.32 -9.73 3.35
N LEU A 173 8.60 -10.04 3.14
CA LEU A 173 9.70 -9.18 3.59
C LEU A 173 9.55 -7.76 3.02
N ASN A 174 9.32 -7.65 1.70
CA ASN A 174 9.11 -6.37 1.03
C ASN A 174 7.85 -5.62 1.49
N LEU A 175 6.90 -6.32 2.11
CA LEU A 175 5.70 -5.72 2.72
C LEU A 175 5.93 -5.23 4.15
N GLY A 176 7.12 -5.42 4.72
CA GLY A 176 7.50 -4.96 6.06
C GLY A 176 7.36 -6.01 7.16
N TYR A 177 7.10 -7.28 6.84
CA TYR A 177 7.10 -8.37 7.83
C TYR A 177 8.53 -8.78 8.19
N THR A 178 8.74 -9.26 9.42
CA THR A 178 10.05 -9.84 9.81
C THR A 178 10.33 -11.13 9.04
N GLU A 179 11.58 -11.61 9.07
CA GLU A 179 11.97 -12.87 8.43
C GLU A 179 11.15 -14.05 8.95
N LYS A 180 11.05 -14.19 10.27
CA LYS A 180 10.26 -15.25 10.92
C LYS A 180 8.79 -15.21 10.52
N GLN A 181 8.21 -14.00 10.47
CA GLN A 181 6.82 -13.79 10.03
C GLN A 181 6.63 -14.16 8.55
N SER A 182 7.54 -13.73 7.69
CA SER A 182 7.52 -13.98 6.25
C SER A 182 7.66 -15.46 5.91
N ILE A 183 8.56 -16.16 6.61
CA ILE A 183 8.70 -17.62 6.51
C ILE A 183 7.42 -18.31 6.99
N THR A 184 6.86 -17.88 8.11
CA THR A 184 5.63 -18.49 8.68
C THR A 184 4.43 -18.34 7.74
N LEU A 185 4.21 -17.13 7.20
CA LEU A 185 3.16 -16.85 6.22
C LEU A 185 3.33 -17.70 4.96
N SER A 186 4.55 -17.75 4.43
CA SER A 186 4.86 -18.53 3.23
C SER A 186 4.71 -20.03 3.46
N ALA A 187 5.12 -20.54 4.62
CA ALA A 187 4.95 -21.94 5.02
C ALA A 187 3.47 -22.31 5.16
N GLY A 188 2.64 -21.42 5.73
CA GLY A 188 1.19 -21.63 5.82
C GLY A 188 0.54 -21.77 4.44
N LEU A 189 0.93 -20.92 3.48
CA LEU A 189 0.46 -21.01 2.10
C LEU A 189 0.99 -22.27 1.39
N PHE A 190 2.24 -22.65 1.62
CA PHE A 190 2.83 -23.88 1.11
C PHE A 190 2.10 -25.13 1.63
N VAL A 191 1.80 -25.20 2.92
CA VAL A 191 1.05 -26.32 3.51
C VAL A 191 -0.37 -26.38 2.97
N THR A 192 -0.97 -25.23 2.64
CA THR A 192 -2.35 -25.14 2.15
C THR A 192 -2.51 -25.71 0.74
N SER A 193 -1.58 -25.38 -0.17
CA SER A 193 -1.75 -25.60 -1.62
C SER A 193 -0.48 -26.01 -2.35
N LYS A 194 0.68 -26.03 -1.66
CA LYS A 194 2.01 -26.13 -2.27
C LYS A 194 2.27 -25.04 -3.31
N PHE A 195 1.68 -23.86 -3.09
CA PHE A 195 1.69 -22.72 -4.02
C PHE A 195 1.11 -23.02 -5.41
N VAL A 196 0.21 -23.99 -5.52
CA VAL A 196 -0.62 -24.19 -6.70
C VAL A 196 -1.69 -23.09 -6.75
N THR A 197 -1.84 -22.44 -7.90
CA THR A 197 -2.81 -21.36 -8.12
C THR A 197 -4.12 -21.83 -8.72
N ASN A 198 -4.23 -23.12 -9.07
CA ASN A 198 -5.41 -23.75 -9.66
C ASN A 198 -6.68 -23.39 -8.89
N THR A 199 -7.74 -23.03 -9.62
CA THR A 199 -9.02 -22.58 -9.03
C THR A 199 -10.16 -23.57 -9.22
N GLU A 200 -9.84 -24.79 -9.60
CA GLU A 200 -10.79 -25.88 -9.76
C GLU A 200 -10.91 -26.66 -8.44
N GLY A 201 -12.07 -27.30 -8.21
CA GLY A 201 -12.31 -28.06 -6.99
C GLY A 201 -12.63 -27.23 -5.74
N ALA A 202 -12.48 -27.89 -4.58
CA ALA A 202 -12.98 -27.41 -3.29
C ALA A 202 -12.06 -26.42 -2.57
N LYS A 203 -10.75 -26.42 -2.87
CA LYS A 203 -9.78 -25.46 -2.33
C LYS A 203 -9.09 -24.77 -3.49
N LYS A 204 -9.37 -23.48 -3.68
CA LYS A 204 -8.94 -22.74 -4.86
C LYS A 204 -7.75 -21.86 -4.55
N GLY A 205 -6.72 -21.91 -5.37
CA GLY A 205 -5.55 -21.04 -5.29
C GLY A 205 -4.69 -21.24 -4.05
N ILE A 206 -3.66 -20.40 -3.92
CA ILE A 206 -2.58 -20.60 -2.94
C ILE A 206 -3.07 -20.58 -1.49
N GLY A 207 -4.14 -19.83 -1.23
CA GLY A 207 -4.74 -19.63 0.08
C GLY A 207 -5.97 -20.49 0.36
N GLY A 208 -6.27 -21.46 -0.51
CA GLY A 208 -7.46 -22.33 -0.38
C GLY A 208 -8.75 -21.52 -0.29
N PHE A 209 -8.91 -20.55 -1.18
CA PHE A 209 -10.02 -19.61 -1.22
C PHE A 209 -11.35 -20.34 -1.50
N THR A 210 -12.35 -20.09 -0.66
CA THR A 210 -13.68 -20.71 -0.74
C THR A 210 -14.78 -19.69 -0.50
N GLY A 211 -15.98 -19.96 -1.02
CA GLY A 211 -17.16 -19.11 -0.82
C GLY A 211 -16.91 -17.65 -1.17
N SER A 212 -17.22 -16.74 -0.23
CA SER A 212 -17.02 -15.30 -0.39
C SER A 212 -15.57 -14.90 -0.63
N ARG A 213 -14.58 -15.58 -0.01
CA ARG A 213 -13.15 -15.29 -0.23
C ARG A 213 -12.72 -15.51 -1.67
N PHE A 214 -13.29 -16.51 -2.34
CA PHE A 214 -13.00 -16.74 -3.76
C PHE A 214 -13.65 -15.67 -4.64
N VAL A 215 -14.88 -15.26 -4.33
CA VAL A 215 -15.56 -14.16 -5.02
C VAL A 215 -14.75 -12.87 -4.89
N ASP A 216 -14.25 -12.58 -3.70
CA ASP A 216 -13.38 -11.42 -3.43
C ASP A 216 -12.08 -11.47 -4.25
N LEU A 217 -11.46 -12.65 -4.39
CA LEU A 217 -10.24 -12.83 -5.20
C LEU A 217 -10.51 -12.52 -6.68
N VAL A 218 -11.63 -13.00 -7.21
CA VAL A 218 -12.02 -12.74 -8.61
C VAL A 218 -12.32 -11.25 -8.82
N ALA A 219 -12.96 -10.59 -7.85
CA ALA A 219 -13.22 -9.15 -7.89
C ALA A 219 -11.95 -8.31 -7.72
N PHE A 220 -10.94 -8.82 -6.98
CA PHE A 220 -9.69 -8.12 -6.71
C PHE A 220 -8.83 -7.94 -7.96
N SER A 221 -8.81 -8.91 -8.89
CA SER A 221 -8.05 -8.78 -10.13
C SER A 221 -8.59 -9.68 -11.26
N PRO A 222 -8.66 -9.18 -12.50
CA PRO A 222 -8.99 -10.03 -13.66
C PRO A 222 -7.91 -11.11 -13.92
N SER A 223 -6.70 -10.94 -13.40
CA SER A 223 -5.59 -11.90 -13.51
C SER A 223 -5.43 -12.77 -12.25
N PHE A 224 -6.54 -13.05 -11.53
CA PHE A 224 -6.56 -13.76 -10.25
C PHE A 224 -5.94 -15.17 -10.26
N LYS A 225 -5.72 -15.76 -11.44
CA LYS A 225 -5.07 -17.07 -11.59
C LYS A 225 -3.54 -17.01 -11.44
N ARG A 226 -2.93 -15.82 -11.58
CA ARG A 226 -1.49 -15.64 -11.44
C ARG A 226 -1.04 -15.84 -10.00
N PHE A 227 0.13 -16.43 -9.82
CA PHE A 227 0.72 -16.66 -8.51
C PHE A 227 0.95 -15.35 -7.75
N THR A 228 1.52 -14.35 -8.42
CA THR A 228 1.74 -13.01 -7.88
C THR A 228 0.44 -12.33 -7.44
N LYS A 229 -0.64 -12.44 -8.23
CA LYS A 229 -1.94 -11.85 -7.89
C LYS A 229 -2.63 -12.51 -6.71
N GLN A 230 -2.49 -13.82 -6.56
CA GLN A 230 -3.01 -14.48 -5.36
C GLN A 230 -2.19 -14.12 -4.11
N LEU A 231 -0.86 -13.92 -4.22
CA LEU A 231 -0.05 -13.40 -3.11
C LEU A 231 -0.46 -11.97 -2.71
N GLU A 232 -0.66 -11.08 -3.69
CA GLU A 232 -1.18 -9.73 -3.46
C GLU A 232 -2.55 -9.76 -2.76
N PHE A 233 -3.44 -10.67 -3.18
CA PHE A 233 -4.74 -10.85 -2.54
C PHE A 233 -4.62 -11.33 -1.09
N VAL A 234 -3.69 -12.26 -0.78
CA VAL A 234 -3.44 -12.69 0.61
C VAL A 234 -2.98 -11.51 1.47
N ALA A 235 -2.07 -10.67 0.96
CA ALA A 235 -1.65 -9.47 1.68
C ALA A 235 -2.79 -8.46 1.87
N PHE A 236 -3.63 -8.27 0.85
CA PHE A 236 -4.84 -7.45 0.94
C PHE A 236 -5.81 -7.98 2.01
N GLU A 237 -6.05 -9.30 2.06
CA GLU A 237 -6.90 -9.91 3.10
C GLU A 237 -6.31 -9.69 4.50
N LEU A 238 -5.00 -9.89 4.68
CA LEU A 238 -4.32 -9.67 5.96
C LEU A 238 -4.46 -8.22 6.44
N ARG A 239 -4.31 -7.24 5.54
CA ARG A 239 -4.37 -5.82 5.89
C ARG A 239 -5.80 -5.30 6.09
N GLY A 240 -6.78 -5.89 5.41
CA GLY A 240 -8.18 -5.50 5.51
C GLY A 240 -8.99 -6.45 6.39
N LYS A 241 -9.57 -7.49 5.76
CA LYS A 241 -10.57 -8.36 6.39
C LYS A 241 -10.04 -9.20 7.56
N LYS A 242 -8.72 -9.41 7.64
CA LYS A 242 -8.04 -10.17 8.68
C LYS A 242 -7.08 -9.30 9.50
N ALA A 243 -7.36 -8.00 9.62
CA ALA A 243 -6.53 -7.06 10.35
C ALA A 243 -6.18 -7.51 11.78
N ASN A 244 -7.11 -8.12 12.51
CA ASN A 244 -6.84 -8.64 13.87
C ASN A 244 -5.78 -9.76 13.87
N ALA A 245 -5.85 -10.69 12.91
CA ALA A 245 -4.83 -11.74 12.77
C ALA A 245 -3.48 -11.15 12.36
N ASN A 246 -3.50 -10.12 11.51
CA ASN A 246 -2.29 -9.41 11.11
C ASN A 246 -1.64 -8.65 12.28
N ILE A 247 -2.43 -8.02 13.15
CA ILE A 247 -1.92 -7.36 14.36
C ILE A 247 -1.22 -8.36 15.28
N LEU A 248 -1.84 -9.53 15.51
CA LEU A 248 -1.23 -10.58 16.33
C LEU A 248 0.08 -11.09 15.72
N LEU A 249 0.12 -11.23 14.39
CA LEU A 249 1.31 -11.67 13.68
C LEU A 249 2.45 -10.65 13.73
N LEU A 250 2.12 -9.36 13.78
CA LEU A 250 3.10 -8.27 13.92
C LEU A 250 3.60 -8.10 15.36
N GLN A 251 2.82 -8.54 16.35
CA GLN A 251 3.18 -8.51 17.77
C GLN A 251 3.99 -9.74 18.23
N SER A 252 4.08 -10.79 17.40
CA SER A 252 4.81 -12.04 17.66
C SER A 252 6.24 -12.03 17.13
#